data_AF-A0A2M7J790-F1
#
_entry.id   AF-A0A2M7J790-F1
#
_cell.length_a   1.000
_cell.length_b   1.000
_cell.length_c   1.000
_cell.angle_alpha   90.00
_cell.angle_beta   90.00
_cell.angle_gamma   90.00
#
_symmetry.space_group_name_H-M   'P 1'
#
loop_
_entity.id
_entity.type
_entity.pdbx_description
1 polymer ?
#
loop_
_entity_poly.entity_id
_entity_poly.type
_entity_poly.pdbx_seq_one_letter_code
_entity_poly.pdbx_strand_id
1 'polypeptide(L)'
;MKISSRNTKNIRNNVAAYLFLFPFLAVFFTFLAYPVIYSLILSLHKVSWSTNLYNVFSDMKFVGLDNYIALLQDSHFWWSLVVTAYYAILTIPFTIFLGLILA
;
A
#
# COMPACT_ATOMS: atom_id res chain seq x y z
N MET A 1 33.36 34.75 28.34
CA MET A 1 32.02 34.61 27.76
C MET A 1 32.16 33.79 26.46
N LYS A 2 31.79 32.50 26.45
CA LYS A 2 32.07 31.56 25.35
C LYS A 2 30.74 31.21 24.66
N ILE A 3 30.43 31.92 23.59
CA ILE A 3 29.15 31.83 22.89
C ILE A 3 29.21 30.68 21.88
N SER A 4 28.28 29.73 22.04
CA SER A 4 27.62 28.92 21.03
C SER A 4 28.46 28.31 19.88
N SER A 5 28.76 27.01 20.00
CA SER A 5 29.07 26.13 18.85
C SER A 5 28.47 24.74 19.06
N ARG A 6 27.14 24.69 19.29
CA ARG A 6 26.39 23.42 19.44
C ARG A 6 25.57 23.01 18.20
N ASN A 7 25.40 23.90 17.21
CA ASN A 7 24.48 23.64 16.09
C ASN A 7 25.05 22.71 15.00
N THR A 8 26.36 22.70 14.75
CA THR A 8 26.96 21.88 13.69
C THR A 8 27.02 20.39 14.02
N LYS A 9 27.03 20.03 15.31
CA LYS A 9 26.96 18.62 15.76
C LYS A 9 25.58 18.00 15.54
N ASN A 10 24.51 18.77 15.72
CA ASN A 10 23.14 18.27 15.55
C ASN A 10 22.81 18.01 14.07
N ILE A 11 23.26 18.86 13.15
CA ILE A 11 23.05 18.66 11.70
C ILE A 11 23.85 17.45 11.21
N ARG A 12 25.11 17.29 11.63
CA ARG A 12 25.94 16.14 11.21
C ARG A 12 25.41 14.81 11.74
N ASN A 13 24.83 14.80 12.94
CA ASN A 13 24.17 13.62 13.49
C ASN A 13 22.89 13.26 12.73
N ASN A 14 22.10 14.25 12.31
CA ASN A 14 20.88 14.01 11.54
C ASN A 14 21.19 13.48 10.13
N VAL A 15 22.23 13.98 9.47
CA VAL A 15 22.65 13.47 8.14
C VAL A 15 23.07 12.01 8.24
N ALA A 16 23.85 11.63 9.26
CA ALA A 16 24.21 10.24 9.48
C ALA A 16 22.97 9.37 9.74
N ALA A 17 22.03 9.84 10.56
CA ALA A 17 20.78 9.13 10.83
C ALA A 17 19.94 8.90 9.55
N TYR A 18 19.80 9.92 8.70
CA TYR A 18 19.11 9.77 7.41
C TYR A 18 19.84 8.85 6.44
N LEU A 19 21.19 8.84 6.45
CA LEU A 19 21.97 7.92 5.61
C LEU A 19 21.76 6.46 6.00
N PHE A 20 21.64 6.17 7.31
CA PHE A 20 21.29 4.84 7.81
C PHE A 20 19.83 4.46 7.50
N LEU A 21 18.92 5.44 7.49
CA LEU A 21 17.52 5.22 7.11
C LEU A 21 17.33 5.02 5.60
N PHE A 22 18.21 5.62 4.79
CA PHE A 22 18.12 5.66 3.34
C PHE A 22 17.92 4.29 2.66
N PRO A 23 18.71 3.23 2.96
CA PRO A 23 18.49 1.93 2.31
C PRO A 23 17.10 1.35 2.60
N PHE A 24 16.59 1.51 3.83
CA PHE A 24 15.23 1.11 4.15
C PHE A 24 14.20 1.95 3.38
N LEU A 25 14.34 3.28 3.38
CA LEU A 25 13.43 4.17 2.64
C LEU A 25 13.44 3.88 1.15
N ALA A 26 14.60 3.63 0.54
CA ALA A 26 14.72 3.32 -0.87
C ALA A 26 13.91 2.06 -1.23
N VAL A 27 14.05 1.00 -0.43
CA VAL A 27 13.26 -0.24 -0.59
C VAL A 27 11.77 0.03 -0.36
N PHE A 28 11.42 0.73 0.73
CA PHE A 28 10.04 1.08 1.05
C PHE A 28 9.36 1.86 -0.08
N PHE A 29 10.00 2.90 -0.60
CA PHE A 29 9.43 3.71 -1.68
C PHE A 29 9.32 2.93 -2.98
N THR A 30 10.32 2.11 -3.31
CA THR A 30 10.34 1.35 -4.57
C THR A 30 9.33 0.21 -4.59
N PHE A 31 9.24 -0.55 -3.50
CA PHE A 31 8.48 -1.80 -3.47
C PHE A 31 7.13 -1.70 -2.75
N LEU A 32 6.89 -0.64 -1.98
CA LEU A 32 5.63 -0.46 -1.26
C LEU A 32 4.93 0.82 -1.66
N ALA A 33 5.55 1.99 -1.47
CA ALA A 33 4.87 3.25 -1.73
C ALA A 33 4.56 3.46 -3.22
N TYR A 34 5.53 3.20 -4.10
CA TYR A 34 5.34 3.33 -5.55
C TYR A 34 4.20 2.44 -6.09
N PRO A 35 4.17 1.12 -5.86
CA PRO A 35 3.09 0.28 -6.38
C PRO A 35 1.73 0.60 -5.75
N VAL A 36 1.68 1.05 -4.48
CA VAL A 36 0.43 1.49 -3.85
C VAL A 36 -0.10 2.78 -4.49
N ILE A 37 0.76 3.79 -4.69
CA ILE A 37 0.35 5.03 -5.35
C ILE A 37 -0.09 4.74 -6.79
N TYR A 38 0.66 3.89 -7.50
CA TYR A 38 0.32 3.50 -8.86
C TYR A 38 -1.02 2.76 -8.93
N SER A 39 -1.30 1.83 -8.01
CA SER A 39 -2.58 1.11 -7.96
C SER A 39 -3.78 2.02 -7.64
N LEU A 40 -3.57 3.06 -6.81
CA LEU A 40 -4.58 4.09 -6.55
C LEU A 40 -4.86 4.95 -7.78
N ILE A 41 -3.83 5.30 -8.56
CA ILE A 41 -4.03 6.00 -9.84
C ILE A 41 -4.79 5.07 -10.80
N LEU A 42 -4.40 3.80 -10.86
CA LEU A 42 -5.01 2.80 -11.73
C LEU A 42 -6.49 2.56 -11.38
N SER A 43 -6.88 2.57 -10.11
CA SER A 43 -8.27 2.35 -9.70
C SER A 43 -9.23 3.42 -10.23
N LEU A 44 -8.72 4.63 -10.53
CA LEU A 44 -9.48 5.74 -11.13
C LEU A 44 -9.46 5.74 -12.66
N HIS A 45 -8.63 4.88 -13.27
CA HIS A 45 -8.53 4.75 -14.72
C HIS A 45 -9.10 3.40 -15.17
N LYS A 46 -9.76 3.38 -16.33
CA LYS A 46 -10.14 2.15 -16.98
C LYS A 46 -8.97 1.68 -17.82
N VAL A 47 -8.39 0.55 -17.41
CA VAL A 47 -7.29 -0.09 -18.13
C VAL A 47 -7.79 -1.37 -18.78
N SER A 48 -7.92 -1.32 -20.11
CA SER A 48 -8.25 -2.49 -20.91
C SER A 48 -7.01 -3.36 -21.06
N TRP A 49 -6.91 -4.42 -20.26
CA TRP A 49 -5.86 -5.44 -20.34
C TRP A 49 -5.76 -6.15 -21.71
N SER A 50 -6.73 -5.91 -22.62
CA SER A 50 -6.78 -6.48 -23.96
C SER A 50 -5.97 -5.71 -25.02
N THR A 51 -5.50 -4.48 -24.74
CA THR A 51 -4.74 -3.71 -25.74
C THR A 51 -3.25 -3.94 -25.56
N ASN A 52 -2.72 -5.01 -26.18
CA ASN A 52 -1.30 -5.26 -26.50
C ASN A 52 -0.25 -5.05 -25.39
N LEU A 53 0.55 -6.09 -25.10
CA LEU A 53 1.75 -6.01 -24.23
C LEU A 53 2.75 -4.89 -24.62
N TYR A 54 2.61 -4.32 -25.81
CA TYR A 54 3.44 -3.24 -26.34
C TYR A 54 2.93 -1.82 -26.02
N ASN A 55 1.69 -1.65 -25.55
CA ASN A 55 1.07 -0.35 -25.29
C ASN A 55 0.36 -0.31 -23.92
N VAL A 56 1.10 -0.62 -22.86
CA VAL A 56 0.64 -0.57 -21.46
C VAL A 56 0.06 0.80 -21.07
N PHE A 57 0.43 1.86 -21.79
CA PHE A 57 0.06 3.24 -21.47
C PHE A 57 -0.92 3.90 -22.45
N SER A 58 -1.30 3.27 -23.57
CA SER A 58 -2.02 4.02 -24.63
C SER A 58 -3.53 4.17 -24.41
N ASP A 59 -4.13 3.38 -23.52
CA ASP A 59 -5.59 3.35 -23.33
C ASP A 59 -6.02 3.59 -21.87
N MET A 60 -5.22 4.33 -21.08
CA MET A 60 -5.67 4.77 -19.75
C MET A 60 -6.71 5.87 -19.87
N LYS A 61 -8.00 5.47 -19.86
CA LYS A 61 -9.11 6.43 -19.81
C LYS A 61 -9.44 6.75 -18.37
N PHE A 62 -9.35 8.03 -17.98
CA PHE A 62 -9.81 8.45 -16.66
C PHE A 62 -11.34 8.28 -16.60
N VAL A 63 -11.80 7.44 -15.66
CA VAL A 63 -13.23 7.15 -15.45
C VAL A 63 -13.69 7.54 -14.04
N GLY A 64 -12.82 8.20 -13.26
CA GLY A 64 -13.14 8.63 -11.91
C GLY A 64 -13.56 7.46 -11.02
N LEU A 65 -14.79 7.52 -10.50
CA LEU A 65 -15.32 6.54 -9.56
C LEU A 65 -16.16 5.43 -10.21
N ASP A 66 -16.31 5.41 -11.53
CA ASP A 66 -17.17 4.45 -12.22
C ASP A 66 -16.79 2.99 -11.93
N ASN A 67 -15.49 2.70 -11.77
CA ASN A 67 -14.98 1.39 -11.39
C ASN A 67 -15.52 0.94 -10.01
N TYR A 68 -15.65 1.87 -9.06
CA TYR A 68 -16.17 1.57 -7.73
C TYR A 68 -17.69 1.36 -7.76
N ILE A 69 -18.42 2.17 -8.53
CA ILE A 69 -19.87 2.01 -8.70
C ILE A 69 -20.18 0.65 -9.33
N ALA A 70 -19.42 0.25 -10.36
CA ALA A 70 -19.55 -1.06 -10.99
C ALA A 70 -19.29 -2.21 -10.01
N LEU A 71 -18.25 -2.12 -9.17
CA LEU A 71 -17.95 -3.11 -8.14
C LEU A 71 -19.08 -3.23 -7.10
N LEU A 72 -19.66 -2.10 -6.67
CA LEU A 72 -20.76 -2.11 -5.69
C LEU A 72 -22.05 -2.72 -6.23
N GLN A 73 -22.22 -2.77 -7.55
CA GLN A 73 -23.36 -3.41 -8.21
C GLN A 73 -23.12 -4.91 -8.49
N ASP A 74 -21.88 -5.40 -8.34
CA ASP A 74 -21.52 -6.78 -8.61
C ASP A 74 -21.87 -7.69 -7.42
N SER A 75 -22.73 -8.69 -7.66
CA SER A 75 -23.10 -9.68 -6.65
C SER A 75 -21.92 -10.56 -6.20
N HIS A 76 -20.93 -10.80 -7.07
CA HIS A 76 -19.74 -11.58 -6.72
C HIS A 76 -18.85 -10.82 -5.75
N PHE A 77 -18.77 -9.49 -5.89
CA PHE A 77 -18.03 -8.65 -4.95
C PHE A 77 -18.61 -8.79 -3.54
N TRP A 78 -19.93 -8.66 -3.38
CA TRP A 78 -20.60 -8.84 -2.10
C TRP A 78 -20.47 -10.25 -1.55
N TRP A 79 -20.61 -11.27 -2.41
CA TRP A 79 -20.41 -12.65 -1.99
C TRP A 79 -18.97 -12.89 -1.48
N SER A 80 -17.97 -12.36 -2.19
CA SER A 80 -16.57 -12.48 -1.77
C SER A 80 -16.31 -11.81 -0.42
N LEU A 81 -16.90 -10.62 -0.19
CA LEU A 81 -16.82 -9.92 1.09
C LEU A 81 -17.42 -10.75 2.23
N VAL A 82 -18.60 -11.34 2.01
CA VAL A 82 -19.26 -12.19 3.01
C VAL A 82 -18.41 -13.43 3.32
N VAL A 83 -17.87 -14.10 2.30
CA VAL A 83 -17.01 -15.27 2.48
C VAL A 83 -15.72 -14.90 3.22
N THR A 84 -15.08 -13.79 2.87
CA THR A 84 -13.87 -13.31 3.57
C THR A 84 -14.17 -12.92 5.01
N ALA A 85 -15.28 -12.23 5.27
CA ALA A 85 -15.68 -11.86 6.62
C ALA A 85 -16.00 -13.11 7.47
N TYR A 86 -16.72 -14.08 6.90
CA TYR A 86 -17.01 -15.35 7.54
C TYR A 86 -15.72 -16.11 7.88
N TYR A 87 -14.78 -16.18 6.93
CA TYR A 87 -13.46 -16.77 7.17
C TYR A 87 -12.72 -16.06 8.30
N ALA A 88 -12.65 -14.73 8.29
CA ALA A 88 -11.98 -13.95 9.33
C ALA A 88 -12.60 -14.20 10.71
N ILE A 89 -13.93 -14.18 10.82
CA ILE A 89 -14.66 -14.40 12.08
C ILE A 89 -14.44 -15.81 12.63
N LEU A 90 -14.23 -16.82 11.78
CA LEU A 90 -13.91 -18.17 12.24
C LEU A 90 -12.42 -18.34 12.58
N THR A 91 -11.54 -17.89 11.70
CA THR A 91 -10.10 -18.11 11.81
C THR A 91 -9.48 -17.30 12.93
N ILE A 92 -9.91 -16.06 13.15
CA ILE A 92 -9.30 -15.19 14.18
C ILE A 92 -9.52 -15.75 15.59
N PRO A 93 -10.76 -16.04 16.05
CA PRO A 93 -10.96 -16.61 17.38
C PRO A 93 -10.31 -17.98 17.53
N PHE A 94 -10.34 -18.80 16.47
CA PHE A 94 -9.73 -20.13 16.49
C PHE A 94 -8.21 -20.07 16.66
N THR A 95 -7.53 -19.19 15.92
CA THR A 95 -6.07 -19.00 16.04
C THR A 95 -5.69 -18.40 17.39
N ILE A 96 -6.48 -17.46 17.92
CA ILE A 96 -6.28 -16.93 19.29
C ILE A 96 -6.46 -18.04 20.33
N PHE A 97 -7.54 -18.82 20.23
CA PHE A 97 -7.83 -19.91 21.17
C PHE A 97 -6.72 -20.95 21.21
N LEU A 98 -6.25 -21.40 20.05
CA LEU A 98 -5.11 -22.32 19.96
C LEU A 98 -3.82 -21.68 20.49
N GLY A 99 -3.57 -20.41 20.16
CA GLY A 99 -2.41 -19.67 20.67
C GLY A 99 -2.39 -19.58 22.19
N LEU A 100 -3.54 -19.38 22.83
CA LEU A 100 -3.68 -19.34 24.29
C LEU A 100 -3.52 -20.70 24.97
N ILE A 101 -3.88 -21.80 24.29
CA ILE A 101 -3.67 -23.16 24.82
C ILE A 101 -2.20 -23.58 24.74
N LEU A 102 -1.49 -23.15 23.70
CA LEU A 102 -0.10 -23.54 23.44
C LEU A 102 0.94 -22.67 24.16
N ALA A 103 0.59 -21.42 24.51
CA ALA A 103 1.45 -20.49 25.25
C ALA A 103 1.67 -20.94 26.70
#